data_AF-A0A8T5FWJ3-F1
#
_entry.id   AF-A0A8T5FWJ3-F1
#
_cell.length_a   1.000
_cell.length_b   1.000
_cell.length_c   1.000
_cell.angle_alpha   90.00
_cell.angle_beta   90.00
_cell.angle_gamma   90.00
#
_symmetry.space_group_name_H-M   'P 1'
#
loop_
_entity.id
_entity.type
_entity.pdbx_description
1 polymer ?
#
loop_
_entity_poly.entity_id
_entity_poly.type
_entity_poly.pdbx_seq_one_letter_code
_entity_poly.pdbx_strand_id
1 'polypeptide(L)'
;METKQIEKINKLKSILVGDNHKQIKDVIKKDILSNLINNDQQNNNLIWIHRYKTSSQIKDFLINQYSEVKNAKHPRKIFTPGIFVGLQGKMNCAILTKYVIENILNWDFGTAVHKSSYKIFYENHLRCVEQCFGNLYELLIECYPERNLKPYYFKNYKNIWKDEKGIMKEELVRGAIREFVSILTEKRGKYRYKLKTIPKWMNYKLFQKSILPYGSNLSYMLSSCFGNSPIKAIIFAYPEMDLKPYYFSHVPKFYWSGEKGMKNAEIVMKEFIDTLINPNGKYQFTKQEVMEILKYKTYHKKILPYGKKLGGMLQVLFHNSPTLPLKLLEEEKKEDLCPMCKTVGLPQGSQCEKYLYCRFPRKINSKEE
;
A
#
# COMPACT_ATOMS: atom_id res chain seq x y z
N MET A 1 -24.26 38.96 24.61
CA MET A 1 -23.07 38.56 23.81
C MET A 1 -23.47 37.66 22.63
N GLU A 2 -24.46 36.80 22.81
CA GLU A 2 -25.04 35.91 21.78
C GLU A 2 -25.71 36.64 20.61
N THR A 3 -26.41 37.76 20.84
CA THR A 3 -27.08 38.54 19.78
C THR A 3 -26.12 39.02 18.66
N LYS A 4 -24.92 39.48 19.02
CA LYS A 4 -23.90 39.90 18.03
C LYS A 4 -23.27 38.73 17.27
N GLN A 5 -23.30 37.51 17.81
CA GLN A 5 -22.83 36.31 17.11
C GLN A 5 -23.89 35.79 16.15
N ILE A 6 -25.16 35.73 16.58
CA ILE A 6 -26.30 35.34 15.74
C ILE A 6 -26.41 36.27 14.52
N GLU A 7 -26.25 37.58 14.72
CA GLU A 7 -26.27 38.57 13.63
C GLU A 7 -25.18 38.27 12.57
N LYS A 8 -23.98 37.88 13.00
CA LYS A 8 -22.88 37.54 12.10
C LYS A 8 -23.11 36.23 11.35
N ILE A 9 -23.72 35.24 12.01
CA ILE A 9 -24.11 33.97 11.39
C ILE A 9 -25.15 34.24 10.30
N ASN A 10 -26.18 35.05 10.58
CA ASN A 10 -27.21 35.39 9.60
C ASN A 10 -26.63 36.16 8.40
N LYS A 11 -25.68 37.07 8.63
CA LYS A 11 -24.93 37.74 7.56
C LYS A 11 -24.11 36.77 6.71
N LEU A 12 -23.47 35.77 7.31
CA LEU A 12 -22.77 34.73 6.54
C LEU A 12 -23.78 33.93 5.70
N LYS A 13 -24.91 33.52 6.29
CA LYS A 13 -25.97 32.81 5.55
C LYS A 13 -26.45 33.62 4.35
N SER A 14 -26.74 34.92 4.51
CA SER A 14 -27.18 35.76 3.39
C SER A 14 -26.13 35.87 2.28
N ILE A 15 -24.84 36.00 2.62
CA ILE A 15 -23.74 36.00 1.64
C ILE A 15 -23.69 34.67 0.89
N LEU A 16 -23.85 33.54 1.60
CA LEU A 16 -23.79 32.20 1.02
C LEU A 16 -25.04 31.84 0.20
N VAL A 17 -26.16 32.53 0.40
CA VAL A 17 -27.41 32.36 -0.35
C VAL A 17 -27.54 33.38 -1.50
N GLY A 18 -26.74 34.45 -1.49
CA GLY A 18 -26.63 35.43 -2.58
C GLY A 18 -27.25 36.80 -2.31
N ASP A 19 -27.81 37.03 -1.12
CA ASP A 19 -28.75 38.13 -0.85
C ASP A 19 -28.12 39.46 -0.39
N ASN A 20 -26.83 39.54 -0.02
CA ASN A 20 -26.26 40.84 0.40
C ASN A 20 -24.72 40.91 0.45
N HIS A 21 -24.14 41.98 -0.13
CA HIS A 21 -22.72 42.03 -0.54
C HIS A 21 -21.80 42.95 0.30
N LYS A 22 -22.34 43.89 1.08
CA LYS A 22 -21.54 44.99 1.67
C LYS A 22 -20.71 44.65 2.93
N GLN A 23 -20.81 43.45 3.49
CA GLN A 23 -20.26 43.16 4.84
C GLN A 23 -19.35 41.91 4.94
N ILE A 24 -18.85 41.40 3.82
CA ILE A 24 -17.97 40.19 3.79
C ILE A 24 -16.75 40.33 4.72
N LYS A 25 -16.17 41.53 4.80
CA LYS A 25 -14.99 41.85 5.64
C LYS A 25 -15.20 41.54 7.13
N ASP A 26 -16.42 41.67 7.63
CA ASP A 26 -16.74 41.45 9.05
C ASP A 26 -16.98 39.98 9.38
N VAL A 27 -17.28 39.18 8.35
CA VAL A 27 -17.66 37.78 8.47
C VAL A 27 -16.48 36.83 8.22
N ILE A 28 -15.44 37.29 7.52
CA ILE A 28 -14.27 36.45 7.17
C ILE A 28 -13.22 36.32 8.30
N LYS A 29 -13.27 37.15 9.35
CA LYS A 29 -12.17 37.32 10.32
C LYS A 29 -12.31 36.54 11.65
N LYS A 30 -13.38 35.77 11.86
CA LYS A 30 -13.73 35.24 13.20
C LYS A 30 -14.22 33.80 13.23
N ASP A 31 -13.82 33.00 12.24
CA ASP A 31 -14.26 31.60 12.09
C ASP A 31 -15.78 31.42 12.30
N ILE A 32 -16.56 32.31 11.70
CA ILE A 32 -18.02 32.35 11.82
C ILE A 32 -18.63 31.12 11.15
N LEU A 33 -17.94 30.54 10.16
CA LEU A 33 -18.35 29.29 9.53
C LEU A 33 -18.43 28.13 10.53
N SER A 34 -17.44 27.97 11.42
CA SER A 34 -17.51 26.94 12.48
C SER A 34 -18.71 27.14 13.39
N ASN A 35 -19.01 28.38 13.76
CA ASN A 35 -20.18 28.70 14.57
C ASN A 35 -21.49 28.45 13.83
N LEU A 36 -21.55 28.71 12.52
CA LEU A 36 -22.70 28.42 11.68
C LEU A 36 -22.98 26.90 11.64
N ILE A 37 -21.94 26.10 11.44
CA ILE A 37 -21.99 24.63 11.39
C ILE A 37 -22.47 24.07 12.74
N ASN A 38 -21.89 24.53 13.85
CA ASN A 38 -22.24 24.02 15.18
C ASN A 38 -23.66 24.40 15.64
N ASN A 39 -24.22 25.49 15.12
CA ASN A 39 -25.57 25.96 15.47
C ASN A 39 -26.67 25.46 14.52
N ASP A 40 -26.33 24.74 13.45
CA ASP A 40 -27.32 24.23 12.51
C ASP A 40 -27.92 22.90 12.99
N GLN A 41 -29.13 22.97 13.55
CA GLN A 41 -29.85 21.82 14.10
C GLN A 41 -30.19 20.74 13.05
N GLN A 42 -30.13 21.06 11.75
CA GLN A 42 -30.48 20.13 10.68
C GLN A 42 -29.29 19.30 10.16
N ASN A 43 -28.10 19.37 10.78
CA ASN A 43 -26.90 18.62 10.36
C ASN A 43 -26.45 18.87 8.90
N ASN A 44 -26.83 20.02 8.31
CA ASN A 44 -26.51 20.42 6.93
C ASN A 44 -25.06 20.93 6.75
N ASN A 45 -24.13 20.45 7.56
CA ASN A 45 -22.75 20.96 7.68
C ASN A 45 -22.02 20.97 6.32
N LEU A 46 -22.18 19.90 5.54
CA LEU A 46 -21.55 19.76 4.22
C LEU A 46 -22.07 20.80 3.22
N ILE A 47 -23.34 21.22 3.32
CA ILE A 47 -23.94 22.20 2.42
C ILE A 47 -23.31 23.58 2.64
N TRP A 48 -23.17 24.01 3.90
CA TRP A 48 -22.56 25.31 4.21
C TRP A 48 -21.09 25.36 3.81
N ILE A 49 -20.35 24.27 4.05
CA ILE A 49 -18.95 24.14 3.61
C ILE A 49 -18.86 24.26 2.09
N HIS A 50 -19.72 23.52 1.36
CA HIS A 50 -19.75 23.60 -0.09
C HIS A 50 -20.07 25.01 -0.56
N ARG A 51 -21.14 25.65 -0.06
CA ARG A 51 -21.53 27.01 -0.43
C ARG A 51 -20.42 28.01 -0.19
N TYR A 52 -19.69 27.87 0.93
CA TYR A 52 -18.55 28.71 1.24
C TYR A 52 -17.43 28.57 0.20
N LYS A 53 -17.04 27.33 -0.10
CA LYS A 53 -15.98 27.03 -1.07
C LYS A 53 -16.32 27.49 -2.49
N THR A 54 -17.60 27.48 -2.87
CA THR A 54 -18.05 27.86 -4.22
C THR A 54 -18.53 29.30 -4.34
N SER A 55 -18.54 30.08 -3.26
CA SER A 55 -18.95 31.48 -3.30
C SER A 55 -17.94 32.32 -4.09
N SER A 56 -18.37 32.85 -5.23
CA SER A 56 -17.58 33.81 -6.03
C SER A 56 -17.22 35.04 -5.22
N GLN A 57 -18.16 35.55 -4.42
CA GLN A 57 -17.97 36.76 -3.63
C GLN A 57 -16.86 36.60 -2.58
N ILE A 58 -16.82 35.46 -1.88
CA ILE A 58 -15.76 35.16 -0.92
C ILE A 58 -14.42 35.04 -1.66
N LYS A 59 -14.41 34.33 -2.79
CA LYS A 59 -13.21 34.16 -3.62
C LYS A 59 -12.66 35.51 -4.08
N ASP A 60 -13.50 36.38 -4.64
CA ASP A 60 -13.11 37.70 -5.15
C ASP A 60 -12.59 38.59 -4.03
N PHE A 61 -13.25 38.60 -2.87
CA PHE A 61 -12.77 39.33 -1.70
C PHE A 61 -11.37 38.85 -1.27
N LEU A 62 -11.16 37.54 -1.18
CA LEU A 62 -9.86 36.97 -0.79
C LEU A 62 -8.78 37.32 -1.83
N ILE A 63 -9.07 37.21 -3.12
CA ILE A 63 -8.14 37.57 -4.20
C ILE A 63 -7.78 39.07 -4.16
N ASN A 64 -8.73 39.93 -3.86
CA ASN A 64 -8.47 41.36 -3.68
C ASN A 64 -7.54 41.62 -2.49
N GLN A 65 -7.78 40.96 -1.35
CA GLN A 65 -6.88 41.02 -0.20
C GLN A 65 -5.47 40.48 -0.51
N TYR A 66 -5.38 39.40 -1.28
CA TYR A 66 -4.10 38.86 -1.74
C TYR A 66 -3.36 39.88 -2.63
N SER A 67 -4.05 40.48 -3.60
CA SER A 67 -3.48 41.45 -4.53
C SER A 67 -2.98 42.70 -3.79
N GLU A 68 -3.73 43.16 -2.79
CA GLU A 68 -3.32 44.24 -1.89
C GLU A 68 -2.05 43.95 -1.09
N VAL A 69 -1.84 42.69 -0.67
CA VAL A 69 -0.65 42.25 0.06
C VAL A 69 0.54 42.11 -0.89
N LYS A 70 0.32 41.50 -2.06
CA LYS A 70 1.36 41.26 -3.07
C LYS A 70 1.90 42.57 -3.67
N ASN A 71 1.03 43.52 -3.97
CA ASN A 71 1.39 44.81 -4.58
C ASN A 71 1.74 45.89 -3.55
N ALA A 72 1.88 45.52 -2.28
CA ALA A 72 2.16 46.47 -1.22
C ALA A 72 3.55 47.09 -1.39
N LYS A 73 3.62 48.42 -1.36
CA LYS A 73 4.92 49.15 -1.31
C LYS A 73 5.74 48.76 -0.08
N HIS A 74 5.07 48.40 1.02
CA HIS A 74 5.74 47.96 2.23
C HIS A 74 5.92 46.43 2.24
N PRO A 75 7.17 45.92 2.33
CA PRO A 75 7.47 44.49 2.27
C PRO A 75 6.91 43.68 3.46
N ARG A 76 6.34 44.35 4.47
CA ARG A 76 5.72 43.74 5.66
C ARG A 76 4.19 43.84 5.68
N LYS A 77 3.52 44.25 4.59
CA LYS A 77 2.06 44.20 4.57
C LYS A 77 1.63 42.74 4.73
N ILE A 78 0.78 42.49 5.72
CA ILE A 78 0.23 41.17 6.03
C ILE A 78 -1.26 41.15 5.77
N PHE A 79 -1.81 39.95 5.63
CA PHE A 79 -3.25 39.77 5.64
C PHE A 79 -3.86 40.30 6.93
N THR A 80 -5.11 40.73 6.84
CA THR A 80 -5.82 41.19 8.04
C THR A 80 -5.85 40.07 9.10
N PRO A 81 -5.55 40.36 10.38
CA PRO A 81 -5.60 39.38 11.44
C PRO A 81 -6.97 38.67 11.52
N GLY A 82 -6.95 37.37 11.79
CA GLY A 82 -8.16 36.55 11.93
C GLY A 82 -8.67 35.89 10.64
N ILE A 83 -8.18 36.28 9.45
CA ILE A 83 -8.60 35.66 8.17
C ILE A 83 -8.26 34.16 8.10
N PHE A 84 -7.16 33.73 8.73
CA PHE A 84 -6.64 32.37 8.66
C PHE A 84 -6.81 31.59 9.97
N VAL A 85 -7.89 31.86 10.71
CA VAL A 85 -8.19 31.19 11.98
C VAL A 85 -9.29 30.15 11.80
N GLY A 86 -9.09 28.98 12.40
CA GLY A 86 -10.10 27.91 12.47
C GLY A 86 -10.43 27.28 11.12
N LEU A 87 -11.63 26.68 11.02
CA LEU A 87 -12.07 25.97 9.81
C LEU A 87 -12.20 26.91 8.62
N GLN A 88 -12.81 28.07 8.83
CA GLN A 88 -12.95 29.11 7.82
C GLN A 88 -11.59 29.59 7.32
N GLY A 89 -10.62 29.72 8.23
CA GLY A 89 -9.25 30.10 7.90
C GLY A 89 -8.54 29.09 6.99
N LYS A 90 -8.70 27.80 7.27
CA LYS A 90 -8.18 26.73 6.39
C LYS A 90 -8.80 26.82 4.99
N MET A 91 -10.10 27.07 4.88
CA MET A 91 -10.77 27.24 3.59
C MET A 91 -10.29 28.49 2.84
N ASN A 92 -10.12 29.61 3.54
CA ASN A 92 -9.58 30.83 2.95
C ASN A 92 -8.17 30.59 2.40
N CYS A 93 -7.33 29.89 3.17
CA CYS A 93 -5.99 29.50 2.75
C CYS A 93 -6.03 28.60 1.50
N ALA A 94 -6.88 27.59 1.47
CA ALA A 94 -7.03 26.71 0.30
C ALA A 94 -7.50 27.45 -0.96
N ILE A 95 -8.49 28.35 -0.84
CA ILE A 95 -8.99 29.16 -1.96
C ILE A 95 -7.86 30.02 -2.55
N LEU A 96 -7.10 30.70 -1.69
CA LEU A 96 -5.98 31.55 -2.11
C LEU A 96 -4.83 30.75 -2.70
N THR A 97 -4.48 29.62 -2.09
CA THR A 97 -3.44 28.71 -2.61
C THR A 97 -3.80 28.23 -4.01
N LYS A 98 -5.05 27.79 -4.23
CA LYS A 98 -5.54 27.39 -5.55
C LYS A 98 -5.39 28.51 -6.58
N TYR A 99 -5.80 29.73 -6.23
CA TYR A 99 -5.63 30.91 -7.08
C TYR A 99 -4.15 31.18 -7.40
N VAL A 100 -3.25 31.09 -6.41
CA VAL A 100 -1.81 31.28 -6.66
C VAL A 100 -1.26 30.21 -7.59
N ILE A 101 -1.62 28.94 -7.41
CA ILE A 101 -1.18 27.85 -8.29
C ILE A 101 -1.64 28.08 -9.73
N GLU A 102 -2.93 28.37 -9.92
CA GLU A 102 -3.55 28.41 -11.25
C GLU A 102 -3.31 29.74 -11.98
N ASN A 103 -3.42 30.87 -11.28
CA ASN A 103 -3.43 32.19 -11.92
C ASN A 103 -2.10 32.94 -11.79
N ILE A 104 -1.32 32.69 -10.73
CA ILE A 104 -0.06 33.40 -10.50
C ILE A 104 1.13 32.58 -11.00
N LEU A 105 1.18 31.30 -10.63
CA LEU A 105 2.24 30.38 -11.04
C LEU A 105 1.96 29.75 -12.41
N ASN A 106 0.69 29.77 -12.85
CA ASN A 106 0.23 29.15 -14.09
C ASN A 106 0.65 27.68 -14.21
N TRP A 107 0.53 26.94 -13.10
CA TRP A 107 0.89 25.54 -13.06
C TRP A 107 -0.30 24.65 -13.41
N ASP A 108 -0.03 23.61 -14.21
CA ASP A 108 -0.97 22.50 -14.32
C ASP A 108 -1.02 21.73 -12.99
N PHE A 109 -2.07 20.94 -12.83
CA PHE A 109 -2.31 20.20 -11.59
C PHE A 109 -1.19 19.22 -11.22
N GLY A 110 -0.59 18.54 -12.20
CA GLY A 110 0.52 17.61 -11.94
C GLY A 110 1.77 18.34 -11.48
N THR A 111 2.06 19.49 -12.08
CA THR A 111 3.12 20.39 -11.62
C THR A 111 2.85 20.89 -10.21
N ALA A 112 1.61 21.24 -9.88
CA ALA A 112 1.23 21.66 -8.53
C ALA A 112 1.52 20.58 -7.49
N VAL A 113 1.13 19.32 -7.74
CA VAL A 113 1.40 18.20 -6.82
C VAL A 113 2.90 17.96 -6.63
N HIS A 114 3.70 18.15 -7.68
CA HIS A 114 5.14 17.84 -7.65
C HIS A 114 6.01 18.98 -7.08
N LYS A 115 5.70 20.24 -7.41
CA LYS A 115 6.54 21.40 -7.10
C LYS A 115 6.10 22.17 -5.86
N SER A 116 4.88 22.00 -5.36
CA SER A 116 4.40 22.73 -4.18
C SER A 116 5.34 22.56 -2.98
N SER A 117 5.73 23.69 -2.39
CA SER A 117 6.56 23.75 -1.19
C SER A 117 6.17 24.97 -0.35
N TYR A 118 6.36 24.92 0.96
CA TYR A 118 6.14 26.09 1.83
C TYR A 118 6.98 27.29 1.38
N LYS A 119 8.21 27.06 0.91
CA LYS A 119 9.08 28.09 0.34
C LYS A 119 8.40 28.83 -0.82
N ILE A 120 7.87 28.11 -1.80
CA ILE A 120 7.21 28.74 -2.97
C ILE A 120 5.96 29.52 -2.54
N PHE A 121 5.18 28.99 -1.59
CA PHE A 121 4.02 29.73 -1.07
C PHE A 121 4.43 30.97 -0.29
N TYR A 122 5.54 30.93 0.46
CA TYR A 122 6.08 32.08 1.20
C TYR A 122 6.58 33.18 0.25
N GLU A 123 7.27 32.79 -0.82
CA GLU A 123 7.71 33.70 -1.91
C GLU A 123 6.51 34.35 -2.62
N ASN A 124 5.36 33.68 -2.61
CA ASN A 124 4.09 34.20 -3.13
C ASN A 124 3.18 34.80 -2.04
N HIS A 125 3.75 35.23 -0.91
CA HIS A 125 3.08 35.88 0.22
C HIS A 125 2.05 35.05 0.99
N LEU A 126 1.91 33.75 0.74
CA LEU A 126 1.02 32.84 1.45
C LEU A 126 1.71 32.17 2.64
N ARG A 127 2.16 32.97 3.61
CA ARG A 127 2.79 32.45 4.85
C ARG A 127 1.84 31.67 5.75
N CYS A 128 0.53 31.90 5.60
CA CYS A 128 -0.51 31.23 6.36
C CYS A 128 -0.62 29.73 6.11
N VAL A 129 0.01 29.21 5.03
CA VAL A 129 -0.11 27.81 4.63
C VAL A 129 0.40 26.86 5.72
N GLU A 130 1.53 27.16 6.33
CA GLU A 130 2.11 26.35 7.42
C GLU A 130 1.27 26.43 8.71
N GLN A 131 0.70 27.60 8.99
CA GLN A 131 -0.21 27.79 10.13
C GLN A 131 -1.53 27.02 9.95
N CYS A 132 -2.08 26.99 8.73
CA CYS A 132 -3.37 26.37 8.44
C CYS A 132 -3.28 24.85 8.26
N PHE A 133 -2.16 24.37 7.71
CA PHE A 133 -1.98 22.98 7.31
C PHE A 133 -0.63 22.44 7.78
N GLY A 134 -0.67 21.38 8.59
CA GLY A 134 0.52 20.71 9.11
C GLY A 134 1.33 19.99 8.03
N ASN A 135 0.75 19.77 6.84
CA ASN A 135 1.47 19.31 5.66
C ASN A 135 0.81 19.82 4.36
N LEU A 136 1.61 19.88 3.30
CA LEU A 136 1.18 20.38 1.98
C LEU A 136 0.21 19.44 1.26
N TYR A 137 0.19 18.16 1.63
CA TYR A 137 -0.73 17.19 1.05
C TYR A 137 -2.18 17.52 1.44
N GLU A 138 -2.44 17.75 2.73
CA GLU A 138 -3.76 18.16 3.23
C GLU A 138 -4.24 19.44 2.56
N LEU A 139 -3.35 20.43 2.41
CA LEU A 139 -3.66 21.66 1.68
C LEU A 139 -4.12 21.37 0.24
N LEU A 140 -3.40 20.52 -0.48
CA LEU A 140 -3.71 20.23 -1.88
C LEU A 140 -4.97 19.39 -2.05
N ILE A 141 -5.31 18.52 -1.10
CA ILE A 141 -6.66 17.91 -1.05
C ILE A 141 -7.72 19.00 -0.92
N GLU A 142 -7.53 19.95 0.00
CA GLU A 142 -8.52 21.00 0.23
C GLU A 142 -8.67 21.94 -0.97
N CYS A 143 -7.60 22.18 -1.74
CA CYS A 143 -7.63 22.95 -2.98
C CYS A 143 -8.36 22.20 -4.11
N TYR A 144 -8.24 20.87 -4.14
CA TYR A 144 -8.68 20.01 -5.24
C TYR A 144 -9.42 18.76 -4.74
N PRO A 145 -10.54 18.92 -3.98
CA PRO A 145 -11.26 17.78 -3.39
C PRO A 145 -11.80 16.82 -4.45
N GLU A 146 -12.13 17.32 -5.64
CA GLU A 146 -12.61 16.54 -6.78
C GLU A 146 -11.57 15.56 -7.35
N ARG A 147 -10.28 15.73 -7.01
CA ARG A 147 -9.18 14.91 -7.53
C ARG A 147 -8.92 13.65 -6.72
N ASN A 148 -9.59 13.47 -5.57
CA ASN A 148 -9.46 12.31 -4.68
C ASN A 148 -7.99 11.92 -4.41
N LEU A 149 -7.21 12.90 -3.97
CA LEU A 149 -5.76 12.74 -3.83
C LEU A 149 -5.39 11.83 -2.66
N LYS A 150 -4.51 10.88 -2.97
CA LYS A 150 -3.95 9.96 -1.99
C LYS A 150 -2.60 10.47 -1.50
N PRO A 151 -2.24 10.23 -0.22
CA PRO A 151 -1.04 10.84 0.38
C PRO A 151 0.24 10.37 -0.32
N TYR A 152 0.23 9.15 -0.86
CA TYR A 152 1.38 8.57 -1.55
C TYR A 152 1.62 9.09 -2.97
N TYR A 153 0.77 10.01 -3.45
CA TYR A 153 1.07 10.76 -4.67
C TYR A 153 2.11 11.86 -4.45
N PHE A 154 2.42 12.20 -3.20
CA PHE A 154 3.29 13.32 -2.84
C PHE A 154 4.68 12.80 -2.46
N LYS A 155 5.70 13.12 -3.26
CA LYS A 155 7.08 12.65 -3.04
C LYS A 155 7.68 13.07 -1.70
N ASN A 156 7.27 14.23 -1.20
CA ASN A 156 7.83 14.81 0.01
C ASN A 156 7.19 14.25 1.29
N TYR A 157 6.15 13.43 1.17
CA TYR A 157 5.38 12.97 2.32
C TYR A 157 5.79 11.54 2.71
N LYS A 158 6.92 11.44 3.43
CA LYS A 158 7.58 10.16 3.75
C LYS A 158 6.96 9.44 4.95
N ASN A 159 6.53 10.16 5.99
CA ASN A 159 6.08 9.56 7.26
C ASN A 159 4.62 9.10 7.27
N ILE A 160 4.09 8.64 6.13
CA ILE A 160 2.68 8.26 5.98
C ILE A 160 2.40 6.78 6.20
N TRP A 161 3.42 5.95 5.99
CA TRP A 161 3.26 4.50 5.91
C TRP A 161 3.11 3.83 7.27
N LYS A 162 3.49 4.54 8.33
CA LYS A 162 3.44 4.08 9.72
C LYS A 162 2.71 5.12 10.56
N ASP A 163 2.10 4.67 11.65
CA ASP A 163 1.57 5.57 12.68
C ASP A 163 2.70 6.11 13.58
N GLU A 164 2.32 6.87 14.61
CA GLU A 164 3.24 7.47 15.58
C GLU A 164 4.04 6.42 16.38
N LYS A 165 3.51 5.20 16.51
CA LYS A 165 4.15 4.06 17.19
C LYS A 165 5.03 3.24 16.25
N GLY A 166 5.12 3.60 14.97
CA GLY A 166 5.87 2.86 13.97
C GLY A 166 5.13 1.64 13.40
N ILE A 167 3.85 1.46 13.73
CA ILE A 167 3.02 0.37 13.21
C ILE A 167 2.60 0.71 11.78
N MET A 168 2.74 -0.25 10.87
CA MET A 168 2.39 -0.08 9.46
C MET A 168 0.88 0.17 9.28
N LYS A 169 0.53 1.22 8.53
CA LYS A 169 -0.86 1.48 8.12
C LYS A 169 -1.23 0.56 6.95
N GLU A 170 -1.69 -0.63 7.29
CA GLU A 170 -1.87 -1.74 6.33
C GLU A 170 -2.74 -1.39 5.12
N GLU A 171 -3.91 -0.78 5.33
CA GLU A 171 -4.83 -0.41 4.26
C GLU A 171 -4.21 0.59 3.27
N LEU A 172 -3.48 1.58 3.79
CA LEU A 172 -2.81 2.57 2.95
C LEU A 172 -1.71 1.92 2.10
N VAL A 173 -0.90 1.06 2.71
CA VAL A 173 0.18 0.34 2.03
C VAL A 173 -0.37 -0.63 0.99
N ARG A 174 -1.41 -1.40 1.35
CA ARG A 174 -2.10 -2.34 0.46
C ARG A 174 -2.71 -1.61 -0.74
N GLY A 175 -3.43 -0.51 -0.49
CA GLY A 175 -4.02 0.34 -1.52
C GLY A 175 -2.98 0.90 -2.49
N ALA A 176 -1.86 1.41 -1.97
CA ALA A 176 -0.77 1.95 -2.78
C ALA A 176 -0.14 0.88 -3.70
N ILE A 177 0.13 -0.31 -3.17
CA ILE A 177 0.71 -1.41 -3.95
C ILE A 177 -0.29 -1.89 -5.02
N ARG A 178 -1.56 -2.04 -4.66
CA ARG A 178 -2.61 -2.49 -5.58
C ARG A 178 -2.83 -1.51 -6.73
N GLU A 179 -2.84 -0.22 -6.44
CA GLU A 179 -2.92 0.81 -7.48
C GLU A 179 -1.69 0.83 -8.39
N PHE A 180 -0.50 0.71 -7.80
CA PHE A 180 0.73 0.60 -8.57
C PHE A 180 0.70 -0.60 -9.53
N VAL A 181 0.22 -1.76 -9.07
CA VAL A 181 0.05 -2.95 -9.91
C VAL A 181 -1.09 -2.79 -10.92
N SER A 182 -2.18 -2.09 -10.60
CA SER A 182 -3.27 -1.85 -11.55
C SER A 182 -2.79 -1.00 -12.74
N ILE A 183 -1.99 0.03 -12.50
CA ILE A 183 -1.36 0.84 -13.56
C ILE A 183 -0.42 -0.02 -14.43
N LEU A 184 0.38 -0.87 -13.79
CA LEU A 184 1.29 -1.78 -14.49
C LEU A 184 0.58 -2.84 -15.34
N THR A 185 -0.66 -3.19 -14.98
CA THR A 185 -1.46 -4.23 -15.64
C THR A 185 -2.56 -3.68 -16.55
N GLU A 186 -2.68 -2.36 -16.65
CA GLU A 186 -3.66 -1.69 -17.49
C GLU A 186 -3.48 -2.07 -18.97
N LYS A 187 -4.57 -2.55 -19.61
CA LYS A 187 -4.55 -3.10 -20.97
C LYS A 187 -4.06 -2.11 -22.02
N ARG A 188 -4.46 -0.84 -21.89
CA ARG A 188 -4.07 0.26 -22.79
C ARG A 188 -2.89 1.07 -22.26
N GLY A 189 -2.34 0.72 -21.10
CA GLY A 189 -1.23 1.42 -20.47
C GLY A 189 0.11 1.17 -21.15
N LYS A 190 1.17 1.76 -20.60
CA LYS A 190 2.55 1.63 -21.10
C LYS A 190 3.14 0.22 -20.92
N TYR A 191 2.80 -0.46 -19.83
CA TYR A 191 3.46 -1.70 -19.40
C TYR A 191 2.71 -2.97 -19.79
N ARG A 192 1.37 -2.96 -19.66
CA ARG A 192 0.46 -4.03 -20.13
C ARG A 192 0.80 -5.41 -19.57
N TYR A 193 1.32 -5.48 -18.34
CA TYR A 193 1.62 -6.76 -17.72
C TYR A 193 0.33 -7.54 -17.42
N LYS A 194 0.44 -8.87 -17.35
CA LYS A 194 -0.68 -9.72 -16.91
C LYS A 194 -0.60 -9.91 -15.40
N LEU A 195 -1.70 -9.65 -14.69
CA LEU A 195 -1.81 -9.79 -13.22
C LEU A 195 -1.41 -11.20 -12.75
N LYS A 196 -1.92 -12.23 -13.41
CA LYS A 196 -1.57 -13.64 -13.13
C LYS A 196 -0.10 -14.00 -13.33
N THR A 197 0.73 -13.07 -13.82
CA THR A 197 2.17 -13.29 -14.03
C THR A 197 3.05 -12.36 -13.20
N ILE A 198 2.50 -11.68 -12.17
CA ILE A 198 3.26 -10.83 -11.25
C ILE A 198 4.63 -11.42 -10.88
N PRO A 199 4.74 -12.70 -10.49
CA PRO A 199 6.03 -13.25 -10.05
C PRO A 199 7.13 -13.29 -11.12
N LYS A 200 6.77 -13.15 -12.41
CA LYS A 200 7.72 -13.13 -13.53
C LYS A 200 8.35 -11.77 -13.75
N TRP A 201 7.57 -10.70 -13.64
CA TRP A 201 7.99 -9.35 -14.05
C TRP A 201 8.25 -8.40 -12.88
N MET A 202 7.70 -8.68 -11.69
CA MET A 202 7.87 -7.80 -10.54
C MET A 202 9.33 -7.78 -10.04
N ASN A 203 9.84 -6.57 -9.81
CA ASN A 203 11.20 -6.36 -9.32
C ASN A 203 11.35 -4.99 -8.64
N TYR A 204 12.46 -4.81 -7.93
CA TYR A 204 12.77 -3.61 -7.16
C TYR A 204 12.86 -2.34 -8.02
N LYS A 205 13.41 -2.43 -9.24
CA LYS A 205 13.54 -1.27 -10.14
C LYS A 205 12.19 -0.67 -10.54
N LEU A 206 11.12 -1.48 -10.58
CA LEU A 206 9.77 -0.95 -10.83
C LEU A 206 9.33 -0.03 -9.70
N PHE A 207 9.56 -0.36 -8.43
CA PHE A 207 9.18 0.47 -7.29
C PHE A 207 9.92 1.82 -7.26
N GLN A 208 11.09 1.92 -7.89
CA GLN A 208 11.85 3.17 -8.03
C GLN A 208 11.35 4.07 -9.16
N LYS A 209 10.63 3.52 -10.14
CA LYS A 209 10.11 4.29 -11.28
C LYS A 209 8.90 5.13 -10.85
N SER A 210 8.83 6.32 -11.41
CA SER A 210 7.71 7.26 -11.29
C SER A 210 6.46 6.74 -12.04
N ILE A 211 5.85 5.67 -11.53
CA ILE A 211 4.71 4.97 -12.17
C ILE A 211 3.37 5.49 -11.64
N LEU A 212 3.31 5.87 -10.36
CA LEU A 212 2.09 6.39 -9.76
C LEU A 212 1.76 7.77 -10.33
N PRO A 213 0.50 8.24 -10.17
CA PRO A 213 0.08 9.56 -10.58
C PRO A 213 1.04 10.66 -10.12
N TYR A 214 1.13 11.71 -10.94
CA TYR A 214 1.95 12.91 -10.69
C TYR A 214 3.45 12.61 -10.50
N GLY A 215 3.90 11.48 -11.06
CA GLY A 215 5.31 11.09 -11.12
C GLY A 215 5.87 10.59 -9.79
N SER A 216 5.02 10.11 -8.88
CA SER A 216 5.42 9.50 -7.60
C SER A 216 5.86 8.04 -7.75
N ASN A 217 6.57 7.52 -6.75
CA ASN A 217 7.05 6.13 -6.72
C ASN A 217 6.92 5.53 -5.32
N LEU A 218 7.11 4.21 -5.21
CA LEU A 218 6.92 3.45 -3.98
C LEU A 218 8.24 2.97 -3.35
N SER A 219 9.37 3.56 -3.73
CA SER A 219 10.70 3.16 -3.23
C SER A 219 10.81 3.31 -1.71
N TYR A 220 10.40 4.47 -1.19
CA TYR A 220 10.46 4.73 0.25
C TYR A 220 9.52 3.82 1.04
N MET A 221 8.28 3.61 0.54
CA MET A 221 7.33 2.66 1.12
C MET A 221 7.95 1.28 1.23
N LEU A 222 8.57 0.80 0.14
CA LEU A 222 9.18 -0.52 0.08
C LEU A 222 10.33 -0.69 1.08
N SER A 223 11.16 0.35 1.24
CA SER A 223 12.22 0.37 2.24
C SER A 223 11.65 0.34 3.66
N SER A 224 10.72 1.25 3.97
CA SER A 224 10.18 1.47 5.31
C SER A 224 9.33 0.29 5.82
N CYS A 225 8.54 -0.33 4.93
CA CYS A 225 7.57 -1.37 5.30
C CYS A 225 8.08 -2.80 5.06
N PHE A 226 8.93 -3.01 4.05
CA PHE A 226 9.27 -4.35 3.58
C PHE A 226 10.78 -4.61 3.47
N GLY A 227 11.63 -3.72 3.99
CA GLY A 227 13.09 -3.88 3.95
C GLY A 227 13.62 -4.04 2.53
N ASN A 228 13.09 -3.25 1.59
CA ASN A 228 13.41 -3.31 0.16
C ASN A 228 13.05 -4.63 -0.53
N SER A 229 12.09 -5.41 -0.03
CA SER A 229 11.64 -6.66 -0.65
C SER A 229 10.33 -6.48 -1.45
N PRO A 230 10.39 -6.42 -2.80
CA PRO A 230 9.19 -6.38 -3.66
C PRO A 230 8.28 -7.60 -3.45
N ILE A 231 8.89 -8.75 -3.14
CA ILE A 231 8.18 -10.01 -2.93
C ILE A 231 7.29 -9.91 -1.71
N LYS A 232 7.86 -9.47 -0.56
CA LYS A 232 7.07 -9.30 0.67
C LYS A 232 5.92 -8.31 0.45
N ALA A 233 6.18 -7.20 -0.24
CA ALA A 233 5.16 -6.21 -0.56
C ALA A 233 4.00 -6.80 -1.39
N ILE A 234 4.30 -7.59 -2.41
CA ILE A 234 3.27 -8.20 -3.25
C ILE A 234 2.50 -9.31 -2.54
N ILE A 235 3.18 -10.20 -1.83
CA ILE A 235 2.52 -11.25 -1.04
C ILE A 235 1.59 -10.60 -0.01
N PHE A 236 2.07 -9.55 0.66
CA PHE A 236 1.24 -8.77 1.58
C PHE A 236 0.01 -8.20 0.89
N ALA A 237 0.15 -7.57 -0.29
CA ALA A 237 -0.93 -6.87 -0.97
C ALA A 237 -1.94 -7.78 -1.68
N TYR A 238 -1.55 -9.01 -2.04
CA TYR A 238 -2.36 -9.99 -2.79
C TYR A 238 -2.42 -11.34 -2.05
N PRO A 239 -2.95 -11.41 -0.81
CA PRO A 239 -3.07 -12.66 -0.07
C PRO A 239 -3.96 -13.68 -0.80
N GLU A 240 -4.96 -13.21 -1.55
CA GLU A 240 -5.88 -14.03 -2.33
C GLU A 240 -5.22 -14.82 -3.47
N MET A 241 -3.99 -14.45 -3.87
CA MET A 241 -3.24 -15.15 -4.91
C MET A 241 -2.37 -16.29 -4.36
N ASP A 242 -2.35 -16.50 -3.04
CA ASP A 242 -1.48 -17.45 -2.32
C ASP A 242 -0.03 -17.50 -2.82
N LEU A 243 0.53 -16.32 -3.10
CA LEU A 243 1.87 -16.22 -3.68
C LEU A 243 2.93 -16.63 -2.64
N LYS A 244 3.80 -17.55 -3.03
CA LYS A 244 4.97 -17.92 -2.24
C LYS A 244 6.25 -17.27 -2.78
N PRO A 245 7.27 -16.98 -1.94
CA PRO A 245 8.48 -16.31 -2.38
C PRO A 245 9.23 -17.03 -3.52
N TYR A 246 9.23 -18.36 -3.54
CA TYR A 246 9.87 -19.17 -4.58
C TYR A 246 9.14 -19.13 -5.93
N TYR A 247 7.93 -18.58 -6.00
CA TYR A 247 7.28 -18.28 -7.28
C TYR A 247 7.90 -17.09 -8.01
N PHE A 248 8.77 -16.28 -7.38
CA PHE A 248 9.37 -15.11 -8.00
C PHE A 248 10.70 -15.44 -8.69
N SER A 249 11.11 -14.63 -9.67
CA SER A 249 12.34 -14.88 -10.44
C SER A 249 13.62 -14.86 -9.59
N HIS A 250 13.65 -14.04 -8.56
CA HIS A 250 14.75 -13.95 -7.61
C HIS A 250 14.16 -13.98 -6.22
N VAL A 251 14.34 -15.08 -5.50
CA VAL A 251 13.92 -15.20 -4.11
C VAL A 251 14.66 -14.18 -3.23
N PRO A 252 14.12 -13.83 -2.04
CA PRO A 252 14.83 -12.95 -1.11
C PRO A 252 16.25 -13.45 -0.78
N LYS A 253 17.15 -12.54 -0.42
CA LYS A 253 18.52 -12.90 0.03
C LYS A 253 18.42 -13.90 1.18
N PHE A 254 19.26 -14.93 1.16
CA PHE A 254 19.30 -16.02 2.16
C PHE A 254 18.04 -16.88 2.26
N TYR A 255 17.13 -16.84 1.26
CA TYR A 255 15.93 -17.68 1.25
C TYR A 255 16.26 -19.18 1.24
N TRP A 256 17.33 -19.55 0.53
CA TRP A 256 17.89 -20.89 0.46
C TRP A 256 19.11 -21.03 1.38
N SER A 257 18.98 -20.70 2.66
CA SER A 257 20.12 -20.76 3.59
C SER A 257 19.72 -21.26 4.97
N GLY A 258 20.59 -22.08 5.56
CA GLY A 258 20.42 -22.68 6.88
C GLY A 258 19.19 -23.58 7.00
N GLU A 259 18.79 -23.86 8.23
CA GLU A 259 17.65 -24.72 8.56
C GLU A 259 16.34 -24.22 7.91
N LYS A 260 16.13 -22.90 7.90
CA LYS A 260 14.95 -22.29 7.25
C LYS A 260 14.95 -22.55 5.74
N GLY A 261 16.11 -22.50 5.10
CA GLY A 261 16.27 -22.86 3.70
C GLY A 261 15.91 -24.31 3.42
N MET A 262 16.31 -25.23 4.29
CA MET A 262 15.97 -26.65 4.19
C MET A 262 14.47 -26.89 4.34
N LYS A 263 13.82 -26.28 5.35
CA LYS A 263 12.35 -26.30 5.51
C LYS A 263 11.63 -25.73 4.28
N ASN A 264 12.12 -24.63 3.72
CA ASN A 264 11.57 -24.08 2.48
C ASN A 264 11.72 -25.04 1.30
N ALA A 265 12.87 -25.73 1.18
CA ALA A 265 13.11 -26.70 0.14
C ALA A 265 12.16 -27.89 0.25
N GLU A 266 11.88 -28.34 1.48
CA GLU A 266 10.92 -29.41 1.76
C GLU A 266 9.53 -29.09 1.23
N ILE A 267 9.00 -27.91 1.61
CA ILE A 267 7.68 -27.43 1.18
C ILE A 267 7.61 -27.37 -0.34
N VAL A 268 8.65 -26.83 -0.96
CA VAL A 268 8.73 -26.64 -2.41
C VAL A 268 8.84 -27.98 -3.14
N MET A 269 9.53 -28.95 -2.55
CA MET A 269 9.63 -30.31 -3.08
C MET A 269 8.29 -31.06 -2.98
N LYS A 270 7.56 -30.92 -1.86
CA LYS A 270 6.20 -31.45 -1.71
C LYS A 270 5.30 -30.90 -2.83
N GLU A 271 5.26 -29.58 -3.00
CA GLU A 271 4.47 -28.95 -4.07
C GLU A 271 4.92 -29.37 -5.48
N PHE A 272 6.23 -29.52 -5.70
CA PHE A 272 6.78 -29.98 -6.98
C PHE A 272 6.28 -31.37 -7.34
N ILE A 273 6.30 -32.29 -6.38
CA ILE A 273 5.79 -33.65 -6.54
C ILE A 273 4.27 -33.64 -6.73
N ASP A 274 3.53 -32.88 -5.91
CA ASP A 274 2.08 -32.76 -6.04
C ASP A 274 1.67 -32.22 -7.42
N THR A 275 2.43 -31.25 -7.96
CA THR A 275 2.21 -30.72 -9.32
C THR A 275 2.41 -31.78 -10.40
N LEU A 276 3.35 -32.70 -10.20
CA LEU A 276 3.62 -33.78 -11.13
C LEU A 276 2.58 -34.89 -11.07
N ILE A 277 2.03 -35.17 -9.89
CA ILE A 277 1.10 -36.29 -9.65
C ILE A 277 -0.36 -35.89 -9.86
N ASN A 278 -0.71 -34.61 -9.70
CA ASN A 278 -2.09 -34.14 -9.74
C ASN A 278 -2.87 -34.75 -10.94
N PRO A 279 -3.95 -35.52 -10.69
CA PRO A 279 -4.69 -36.22 -11.74
C PRO A 279 -5.41 -35.25 -12.68
N ASN A 280 -5.76 -34.06 -12.20
CA ASN A 280 -6.33 -32.99 -13.00
C ASN A 280 -5.26 -32.05 -13.57
N GLY A 281 -3.98 -32.36 -13.32
CA GLY A 281 -2.82 -31.59 -13.74
C GLY A 281 -2.36 -31.92 -15.15
N LYS A 282 -1.28 -31.26 -15.57
CA LYS A 282 -0.68 -31.45 -16.90
C LYS A 282 0.11 -32.75 -17.03
N TYR A 283 0.70 -33.23 -15.93
CA TYR A 283 1.73 -34.28 -15.95
C TYR A 283 1.17 -35.66 -15.59
N GLN A 284 0.33 -35.75 -14.55
CA GLN A 284 -0.42 -36.95 -14.17
C GLN A 284 0.47 -38.19 -13.94
N PHE A 285 1.70 -37.98 -13.44
CA PHE A 285 2.61 -39.08 -13.17
C PHE A 285 2.21 -39.84 -11.90
N THR A 286 2.50 -41.13 -11.86
CA THR A 286 2.50 -41.92 -10.65
C THR A 286 3.69 -41.56 -9.77
N LYS A 287 3.65 -41.93 -8.47
CA LYS A 287 4.78 -41.75 -7.55
C LYS A 287 6.06 -42.42 -8.08
N GLN A 288 5.95 -43.59 -8.70
CA GLN A 288 7.10 -44.33 -9.25
C GLN A 288 7.73 -43.58 -10.42
N GLU A 289 6.92 -43.13 -11.37
CA GLU A 289 7.40 -42.34 -12.53
C GLU A 289 8.07 -41.04 -12.10
N VAL A 290 7.54 -40.35 -11.07
CA VAL A 290 8.18 -39.15 -10.52
C VAL A 290 9.61 -39.45 -10.07
N MET A 291 9.84 -40.57 -9.37
CA MET A 291 11.19 -40.95 -8.91
C MET A 291 12.15 -41.20 -10.07
N GLU A 292 11.67 -41.79 -11.17
CA GLU A 292 12.49 -42.08 -12.35
C GLU A 292 12.88 -40.82 -13.13
N ILE A 293 11.99 -39.82 -13.17
CA ILE A 293 12.24 -38.58 -13.91
C ILE A 293 12.98 -37.52 -13.10
N LEU A 294 13.14 -37.67 -11.77
CA LEU A 294 13.80 -36.70 -10.89
C LEU A 294 15.32 -36.66 -11.06
N LYS A 295 15.73 -36.10 -12.20
CA LYS A 295 17.14 -35.88 -12.60
C LYS A 295 17.46 -34.40 -12.56
N TYR A 296 18.75 -34.04 -12.58
CA TYR A 296 19.22 -32.64 -12.63
C TYR A 296 18.47 -31.78 -13.66
N LYS A 297 18.24 -32.34 -14.87
CA LYS A 297 17.51 -31.68 -15.96
C LYS A 297 16.05 -31.35 -15.59
N THR A 298 15.42 -32.15 -14.74
CA THR A 298 14.02 -32.00 -14.33
C THR A 298 13.82 -30.81 -13.40
N TYR A 299 14.75 -30.57 -12.47
CA TYR A 299 14.76 -29.35 -11.64
C TYR A 299 14.92 -28.06 -12.46
N HIS A 300 15.41 -28.15 -13.70
CA HIS A 300 15.56 -27.02 -14.61
C HIS A 300 14.36 -26.83 -15.57
N LYS A 301 13.34 -27.70 -15.51
CA LYS A 301 12.08 -27.55 -16.24
C LYS A 301 11.12 -26.60 -15.50
N LYS A 302 10.25 -25.95 -16.26
CA LYS A 302 9.25 -24.98 -15.76
C LYS A 302 8.00 -25.71 -15.27
N ILE A 303 8.14 -26.54 -14.24
CA ILE A 303 7.08 -27.42 -13.73
C ILE A 303 6.19 -26.67 -12.73
N LEU A 304 6.78 -25.89 -11.84
CA LEU A 304 6.02 -25.17 -10.80
C LEU A 304 5.14 -24.04 -11.36
N PRO A 305 4.15 -23.58 -10.56
CA PRO A 305 3.33 -22.42 -10.87
C PRO A 305 4.16 -21.23 -11.35
N TYR A 306 3.54 -20.43 -12.23
CA TYR A 306 4.19 -19.28 -12.87
C TYR A 306 5.45 -19.66 -13.67
N GLY A 307 5.60 -20.94 -14.05
CA GLY A 307 6.69 -21.43 -14.89
C GLY A 307 8.05 -21.38 -14.19
N LYS A 308 8.07 -21.70 -12.89
CA LYS A 308 9.30 -21.72 -12.09
C LYS A 308 10.04 -23.04 -12.15
N LYS A 309 11.35 -22.91 -11.91
CA LYS A 309 12.36 -23.96 -11.94
C LYS A 309 12.97 -24.04 -10.53
N LEU A 310 13.48 -25.22 -10.18
CA LEU A 310 14.14 -25.49 -8.91
C LEU A 310 15.67 -25.56 -9.00
N GLY A 311 16.26 -25.29 -10.17
CA GLY A 311 17.71 -25.30 -10.35
C GLY A 311 18.47 -24.43 -9.33
N GLY A 312 17.97 -23.25 -8.98
CA GLY A 312 18.62 -22.39 -7.98
C GLY A 312 18.60 -22.97 -6.57
N MET A 313 17.50 -23.60 -6.16
CA MET A 313 17.42 -24.32 -4.88
C MET A 313 18.40 -25.50 -4.88
N LEU A 314 18.39 -26.29 -5.97
CA LEU A 314 19.26 -27.45 -6.14
C LEU A 314 20.75 -27.08 -6.05
N GLN A 315 21.13 -25.98 -6.71
CA GLN A 315 22.49 -25.49 -6.71
C GLN A 315 22.93 -25.02 -5.31
N VAL A 316 22.09 -24.24 -4.63
CA VAL A 316 22.48 -23.57 -3.38
C VAL A 316 22.45 -24.51 -2.17
N LEU A 317 21.41 -25.34 -2.01
CA LEU A 317 21.25 -26.19 -0.83
C LEU A 317 21.81 -27.59 -1.00
N PHE A 318 21.81 -28.11 -2.23
CA PHE A 318 22.09 -29.52 -2.49
C PHE A 318 23.29 -29.72 -3.42
N HIS A 319 24.07 -28.67 -3.69
CA HIS A 319 25.26 -28.71 -4.54
C HIS A 319 25.02 -29.43 -5.88
N ASN A 320 23.86 -29.17 -6.51
CA ASN A 320 23.40 -29.80 -7.75
C ASN A 320 23.09 -31.31 -7.68
N SER A 321 23.08 -31.92 -6.50
CA SER A 321 22.71 -33.33 -6.34
C SER A 321 21.19 -33.53 -6.45
N PRO A 322 20.68 -34.23 -7.48
CA PRO A 322 19.24 -34.37 -7.71
C PRO A 322 18.53 -35.31 -6.71
N THR A 323 19.28 -36.12 -5.95
CA THR A 323 18.76 -37.13 -5.03
C THR A 323 18.63 -36.63 -3.59
N LEU A 324 19.44 -35.66 -3.16
CA LEU A 324 19.37 -35.11 -1.80
C LEU A 324 18.03 -34.46 -1.45
N PRO A 325 17.36 -33.72 -2.36
CA PRO A 325 16.03 -33.18 -2.08
C PRO A 325 14.97 -34.24 -1.77
N LEU A 326 15.15 -35.48 -2.25
CA LEU A 326 14.23 -36.59 -1.98
C LEU A 326 14.46 -37.20 -0.60
N LYS A 327 15.73 -37.38 -0.21
CA LYS A 327 16.07 -37.88 1.14
C LYS A 327 15.48 -37.01 2.24
N LEU A 328 15.43 -35.70 2.00
CA LEU A 328 14.78 -34.73 2.88
C LEU A 328 13.29 -35.02 3.12
N LEU A 329 12.58 -35.59 2.14
CA LEU A 329 11.17 -36.01 2.30
C LEU A 329 11.02 -37.40 2.94
N GLU A 330 12.09 -38.20 2.98
CA GLU A 330 12.11 -39.53 3.58
C GLU A 330 12.46 -39.48 5.08
N GLU A 331 13.23 -38.47 5.51
CA GLU A 331 13.67 -38.28 6.89
C GLU A 331 12.52 -37.91 7.84
N GLU A 332 11.50 -37.16 7.37
CA GLU A 332 10.27 -36.86 8.12
C GLU A 332 9.55 -38.14 8.59
N LYS A 333 9.53 -39.18 7.75
CA LYS A 333 8.88 -40.46 8.10
C LYS A 333 9.60 -41.24 9.21
N LYS A 334 10.85 -40.89 9.54
CA LYS A 334 11.64 -41.54 10.59
C LYS A 334 11.50 -40.88 11.96
N GLU A 335 10.98 -39.66 12.03
CA GLU A 335 10.72 -38.96 13.31
C GLU A 335 9.34 -39.31 13.89
N ASP A 336 8.38 -39.73 13.05
CA ASP A 336 7.10 -40.31 13.48
C ASP A 336 7.21 -41.76 14.00
N LEU A 337 8.41 -42.34 14.00
CA LEU A 337 8.67 -43.66 14.59
C LEU A 337 9.08 -43.50 16.06
N CYS A 338 8.21 -43.99 16.95
CA CYS A 338 8.31 -43.98 18.41
C CYS A 338 9.76 -43.96 18.96
N PRO A 339 10.16 -42.97 19.79
CA PRO A 339 11.51 -42.82 20.31
C PRO A 339 12.05 -44.03 21.10
N MET A 340 11.16 -44.86 21.67
CA MET A 340 11.51 -46.05 22.46
C MET A 340 12.06 -47.20 21.60
N CYS A 341 11.80 -47.22 20.30
CA CYS A 341 12.32 -48.28 19.42
C CYS A 341 13.79 -48.09 19.03
N LYS A 342 14.40 -46.93 19.33
CA LYS A 342 15.81 -46.63 19.01
C LYS A 342 16.78 -47.01 20.12
N THR A 343 16.32 -47.21 21.36
CA THR A 343 17.20 -47.40 22.53
C THR A 343 17.37 -48.85 22.97
N VAL A 344 16.50 -49.76 22.54
CA VAL A 344 16.60 -51.18 22.89
C VAL A 344 16.44 -51.96 21.59
N GLY A 345 17.49 -52.66 21.17
CA GLY A 345 17.48 -53.51 19.97
C GLY A 345 16.48 -54.65 20.13
N LEU A 346 15.20 -54.38 19.91
CA LEU A 346 14.14 -55.35 19.99
C LEU A 346 13.90 -56.01 18.62
N PRO A 347 13.73 -57.34 18.55
CA PRO A 347 13.47 -58.03 17.29
C PRO A 347 12.12 -57.62 16.69
N GLN A 348 12.04 -57.67 15.37
CA GLN A 348 10.80 -57.48 14.61
C GLN A 348 9.72 -58.45 15.12
N GLY A 349 8.64 -57.89 15.68
CA GLY A 349 7.47 -58.67 16.14
C GLY A 349 7.07 -58.47 17.61
N SER A 350 7.83 -57.70 18.41
CA SER A 350 7.44 -57.44 19.81
C SER A 350 6.33 -56.37 19.90
N GLN A 351 5.22 -56.72 20.58
CA GLN A 351 4.19 -55.77 20.97
C GLN A 351 4.70 -54.89 22.10
N CYS A 352 4.71 -53.58 21.89
CA CYS A 352 5.02 -52.61 22.94
C CYS A 352 3.79 -52.47 23.85
N GLU A 353 3.75 -53.21 24.96
CA GLU A 353 2.58 -53.30 25.87
C GLU A 353 2.24 -52.00 26.65
N LYS A 354 2.87 -50.86 26.36
CA LYS A 354 2.60 -49.59 27.08
C LYS A 354 1.88 -48.49 26.31
N TYR A 355 1.43 -48.73 25.08
CA TYR A 355 0.57 -47.77 24.37
C TYR A 355 -0.63 -48.46 23.71
N LEU A 356 -1.79 -48.34 24.34
CA LEU A 356 -3.07 -48.93 23.92
C LEU A 356 -3.67 -48.32 22.64
N TYR A 357 -2.91 -47.57 21.83
CA TYR A 357 -3.41 -46.83 20.66
C TYR A 357 -2.57 -46.92 19.38
N CYS A 358 -1.62 -47.84 19.26
CA CYS A 358 -1.01 -48.15 17.96
C CYS A 358 -1.78 -49.27 17.24
N ARG A 359 -2.93 -48.93 16.64
CA ARG A 359 -3.59 -49.83 15.67
C ARG A 359 -2.91 -49.68 14.31
N PHE A 360 -2.01 -50.61 13.98
CA PHE A 360 -1.67 -50.87 12.57
C PHE A 360 -2.77 -51.73 11.93
N PRO A 361 -3.23 -51.44 10.70
CA PRO A 361 -4.17 -52.31 10.00
C PRO A 361 -3.49 -53.64 9.67
N ARG A 362 -4.04 -54.75 10.18
CA ARG A 362 -3.61 -56.11 9.77
C ARG A 362 -3.97 -56.31 8.30
N LYS A 363 -2.99 -56.73 7.48
CA LYS A 363 -3.25 -57.36 6.19
C LYS A 363 -3.99 -58.66 6.43
N ILE A 364 -5.21 -58.77 5.90
CA ILE A 364 -5.93 -60.04 5.77
C ILE A 364 -5.33 -60.72 4.55
N ASN A 365 -4.52 -61.77 4.77
CA ASN A 365 -4.22 -62.76 3.74
C ASN A 365 -5.21 -63.91 3.93
N SER A 366 -6.23 -63.99 3.09
CA SER A 366 -7.04 -65.19 2.92
C SER A 366 -6.32 -66.12 1.93
N LYS A 367 -5.78 -67.23 2.43
CA LYS A 367 -5.53 -68.44 1.65
C LYS A 367 -6.39 -69.55 2.24
N GLU A 368 -7.41 -69.93 1.49
CA GLU A 368 -8.12 -71.22 1.44
C GLU A 368 -8.44 -71.35 -0.07
N GLU A 369 -8.10 -72.39 -0.82
CA GLU A 369 -7.83 -73.80 -0.54
C GLU A 369 -6.49 -74.29 -1.15
#